data_AF-A0A1R4B1M8-F1
#
_entry.id   AF-A0A1R4B1M8-F1
#
_cell.length_a   1.000
_cell.length_b   1.000
_cell.length_c   1.000
_cell.angle_alpha   90.00
_cell.angle_beta   90.00
_cell.angle_gamma   90.00
#
_symmetry.space_group_name_H-M   'P 1'
#
loop_
_entity.id
_entity.type
_entity.pdbx_description
1 polymer ?
#
loop_
_entity_poly.entity_id
_entity_poly.type
_entity_poly.pdbx_seq_one_letter_code
_entity_poly.pdbx_strand_id
1 'polypeptide(L)'
;MATNNWPRINQLEDNTMDRDFLAHKLYCERVRALIGDDMLDNQLIERCWESKMSPSEAVRSLSELTPEETVFSASPWLQRYLSR
;
A
#
# COMPACT_ATOMS: atom_id res chain seq x y z
N MET A 1 -47.57 24.49 -5.74
CA MET A 1 -46.65 23.89 -6.73
C MET A 1 -45.31 23.74 -6.04
N ALA A 2 -44.94 22.52 -5.63
CA ALA A 2 -43.68 22.27 -4.91
C ALA A 2 -42.55 22.07 -5.94
N THR A 3 -41.51 22.90 -5.87
CA THR A 3 -40.30 22.76 -6.67
C THR A 3 -39.44 21.65 -6.08
N ASN A 4 -39.39 20.49 -6.74
CA ASN A 4 -38.50 19.40 -6.37
C ASN A 4 -37.05 19.79 -6.67
N ASN A 5 -36.35 20.32 -5.68
CA ASN A 5 -34.92 20.58 -5.73
C ASN A 5 -34.17 19.31 -5.32
N TRP A 6 -33.92 18.43 -6.30
CA TRP A 6 -33.04 17.27 -6.11
C TRP A 6 -31.58 17.73 -6.08
N PRO A 7 -30.74 17.28 -5.12
CA PRO A 7 -29.34 17.64 -5.12
C PRO A 7 -28.66 17.04 -6.35
N ARG A 8 -27.88 17.88 -7.04
CA ARG A 8 -27.22 17.58 -8.31
C ARG A 8 -26.27 16.40 -8.14
N ILE A 9 -26.39 15.45 -9.06
CA ILE A 9 -25.63 14.20 -9.19
C ILE A 9 -24.10 14.39 -9.03
N ASN A 10 -23.58 15.57 -9.34
CA ASN A 10 -22.16 15.94 -9.24
C ASN A 10 -21.58 15.97 -7.81
N GLN A 11 -22.41 15.97 -6.75
CA GLN A 11 -21.91 15.89 -5.36
C GLN A 11 -21.43 14.49 -4.95
N LEU A 12 -21.77 13.45 -5.70
CA LEU A 12 -21.35 12.08 -5.40
C LEU A 12 -19.95 11.74 -5.97
N GLU A 13 -19.55 12.38 -7.07
CA GLU A 13 -18.27 12.13 -7.73
C GLU A 13 -17.08 12.75 -6.97
N ASP A 14 -17.28 13.90 -6.33
CA ASP A 14 -16.26 14.56 -5.49
C ASP A 14 -15.87 13.67 -4.29
N ASN A 15 -16.87 13.03 -3.68
CA ASN A 15 -16.67 12.14 -2.55
C ASN A 15 -16.06 10.78 -2.96
N THR A 16 -16.17 10.37 -4.22
CA THR A 16 -15.48 9.18 -4.72
C THR A 16 -13.99 9.44 -4.95
N MET A 17 -13.64 10.59 -5.54
CA MET A 17 -12.24 10.97 -5.76
C MET A 17 -11.46 11.12 -4.45
N ASP A 18 -12.06 11.74 -3.43
CA ASP A 18 -11.43 11.86 -2.10
C ASP A 18 -11.16 10.49 -1.45
N ARG A 19 -12.10 9.54 -1.62
CA ARG A 19 -11.95 8.18 -1.07
C ARG A 19 -10.90 7.36 -1.82
N ASP A 20 -10.89 7.45 -3.14
CA ASP A 20 -9.91 6.73 -3.97
C ASP A 20 -8.49 7.28 -3.73
N PHE A 21 -8.35 8.59 -3.59
CA PHE A 21 -7.08 9.22 -3.23
C PHE A 21 -6.60 8.78 -1.84
N LEU A 22 -7.49 8.75 -0.85
CA LEU A 22 -7.16 8.27 0.49
C LEU A 22 -6.78 6.78 0.48
N ALA A 23 -7.54 5.95 -0.22
CA ALA A 23 -7.26 4.52 -0.33
C ALA A 23 -5.89 4.27 -0.97
N HIS A 24 -5.57 5.02 -2.02
CA HIS A 24 -4.28 4.97 -2.68
C HIS A 24 -3.13 5.40 -1.74
N LYS A 25 -3.30 6.53 -1.04
CA LYS A 25 -2.29 7.00 -0.08
C LYS A 25 -2.04 5.99 1.04
N LEU A 26 -3.10 5.42 1.63
CA LEU A 26 -3.00 4.39 2.66
C LEU A 26 -2.33 3.12 2.15
N TYR A 27 -2.60 2.76 0.89
CA TYR A 27 -1.93 1.65 0.23
C TYR A 27 -0.42 1.86 0.17
N CYS A 28 0.03 3.00 -0.37
CA CYS A 28 1.45 3.32 -0.50
C CYS A 28 2.15 3.35 0.87
N GLU A 29 1.55 3.98 1.86
CA GLU A 29 2.04 3.98 3.25
C GLU A 29 2.18 2.55 3.81
N ARG A 30 1.20 1.68 3.57
CA ARG A 30 1.24 0.31 4.07
C ARG A 30 2.35 -0.51 3.42
N VAL A 31 2.56 -0.37 2.11
CA VAL A 31 3.64 -1.05 1.38
C VAL A 31 5.00 -0.58 1.88
N ARG A 32 5.18 0.74 2.07
CA ARG A 32 6.42 1.32 2.64
C ARG A 32 6.70 0.85 4.05
N ALA A 33 5.69 0.83 4.91
CA ALA A 33 5.83 0.35 6.29
C ALA A 33 6.20 -1.15 6.37
N LEU A 34 5.89 -1.94 5.34
CA LEU A 34 6.18 -3.38 5.31
C LEU A 34 7.57 -3.71 4.74
N ILE A 35 8.08 -2.93 3.78
CA ILE A 35 9.42 -3.12 3.19
C ILE A 35 10.51 -2.33 3.94
N GLY A 36 10.17 -1.16 4.46
CA GLY A 36 11.14 -0.17 4.93
C GLY A 36 11.22 1.02 3.97
N ASP A 37 11.32 2.23 4.52
CA ASP A 37 11.14 3.49 3.77
C ASP A 37 12.32 3.82 2.81
N ASP A 38 13.46 3.14 2.96
CA ASP A 38 14.74 3.56 2.35
C ASP A 38 15.01 2.98 0.94
N MET A 39 14.19 2.04 0.45
CA MET A 39 14.51 1.25 -0.75
C MET A 39 13.40 1.15 -1.80
N LEU A 40 12.28 1.87 -1.62
CA LEU A 40 11.10 1.69 -2.46
C LEU A 40 11.00 2.69 -3.62
N ASP A 41 11.07 2.18 -4.84
CA ASP A 41 10.70 2.94 -6.03
C ASP A 41 9.19 3.18 -6.05
N ASN A 42 8.80 4.47 -5.96
CA ASN A 42 7.40 4.87 -6.00
C ASN A 42 6.72 4.40 -7.30
N GLN A 43 7.44 4.34 -8.43
CA GLN A 43 6.83 3.86 -9.67
C GLN A 43 6.41 2.39 -9.59
N LEU A 44 7.16 1.54 -8.89
CA LEU A 44 6.78 0.13 -8.70
C LEU A 44 5.53 0.00 -7.81
N ILE A 45 5.43 0.80 -6.75
CA ILE A 45 4.25 0.82 -5.87
C ILE A 45 3.00 1.24 -6.66
N GLU A 46 3.11 2.26 -7.51
CA GLU A 46 2.00 2.71 -8.38
C GLU A 46 1.55 1.58 -9.31
N ARG A 47 2.47 0.84 -9.92
CA ARG A 47 2.11 -0.30 -10.78
C ARG A 47 1.42 -1.43 -10.02
N CYS A 48 1.81 -1.67 -8.77
CA CYS A 48 1.12 -2.61 -7.87
C CYS A 48 -0.30 -2.14 -7.52
N TRP A 49 -0.49 -0.85 -7.28
CA TRP A 49 -1.82 -0.27 -7.06
C TRP A 49 -2.72 -0.38 -8.31
N GLU A 50 -2.18 -0.05 -9.49
CA GLU A 50 -2.90 -0.13 -10.77
C GLU A 50 -3.32 -1.57 -11.10
N SER A 51 -2.47 -2.54 -10.78
CA SER A 51 -2.77 -3.97 -10.93
C SER A 51 -3.70 -4.53 -9.84
N LYS A 52 -4.19 -3.68 -8.92
CA LYS A 52 -5.07 -4.05 -7.80
C LYS A 52 -4.47 -5.12 -6.89
N MET A 53 -3.15 -5.14 -6.81
CA MET A 53 -2.40 -6.05 -5.96
C MET A 53 -2.58 -5.68 -4.50
N SER A 54 -2.76 -6.65 -3.61
CA SER A 54 -2.86 -6.36 -2.17
C SER A 54 -1.51 -5.84 -1.61
N PRO A 55 -1.49 -5.02 -0.54
CA PRO A 55 -0.24 -4.49 -0.01
C PRO A 55 0.79 -5.57 0.35
N SER A 56 0.33 -6.72 0.88
CA SER A 56 1.21 -7.84 1.25
C SER A 56 1.74 -8.62 0.05
N GLU A 57 1.00 -8.63 -1.06
CA GLU A 57 1.42 -9.23 -2.32
C GLU A 57 2.40 -8.32 -3.06
N ALA A 58 2.13 -7.01 -3.08
CA ALA A 58 3.06 -6.00 -3.60
C ALA A 58 4.40 -6.10 -2.90
N VAL A 59 4.39 -6.17 -1.57
CA VAL A 59 5.62 -6.34 -0.79
C VAL A 59 6.40 -7.57 -1.21
N ARG A 60 5.74 -8.73 -1.36
CA ARG A 60 6.40 -9.96 -1.83
C ARG A 60 7.02 -9.78 -3.21
N SER A 61 6.28 -9.22 -4.16
CA SER A 61 6.77 -8.99 -5.52
C SER A 61 7.95 -8.02 -5.56
N LEU A 62 7.92 -6.96 -4.73
CA LEU A 62 9.02 -6.00 -4.66
C LEU A 62 10.25 -6.56 -3.92
N SER A 63 10.07 -7.33 -2.84
CA SER A 63 11.17 -7.99 -2.15
C SER A 63 11.85 -9.10 -2.97
N GLU A 64 11.13 -9.72 -3.91
CA GLU A 64 11.70 -10.72 -4.83
C GLU A 64 12.52 -10.07 -5.96
N LEU A 65 12.24 -8.81 -6.31
CA LEU A 65 12.99 -8.02 -7.28
C LEU A 65 14.27 -7.39 -6.71
N THR A 66 14.33 -7.17 -5.39
CA THR A 66 15.55 -6.73 -4.71
C THR A 66 16.48 -7.92 -4.44
N PRO A 67 17.71 -7.95 -4.95
CA PRO A 67 18.67 -9.03 -4.69
C PRO A 67 19.22 -9.04 -3.25
N GLU A 68 18.80 -8.10 -2.40
CA GLU A 68 19.23 -8.06 -1.00
C GLU A 68 18.37 -9.01 -0.16
N GLU A 69 18.93 -10.21 0.03
CA GLU A 69 18.90 -10.97 1.28
C GLU A 69 17.76 -10.58 2.23
N THR A 70 16.60 -11.20 2.03
CA THR A 70 15.67 -11.47 3.13
C THR A 70 16.25 -12.53 4.07
N VAL A 71 17.51 -12.40 4.45
CA VAL A 71 17.96 -12.84 5.75
C VAL A 71 17.30 -11.82 6.68
N PHE A 72 16.14 -12.19 7.22
CA PHE A 72 15.69 -11.65 8.49
C PHE A 72 16.89 -11.76 9.43
N SER A 73 17.65 -10.67 9.55
CA SER A 73 18.74 -10.53 10.49
C SER A 73 18.08 -10.35 11.85
N ALA A 74 17.47 -11.44 12.30
CA ALA A 74 17.05 -11.62 13.67
C ALA A 74 18.25 -11.21 14.50
N SER A 75 18.06 -10.20 15.34
CA SER A 75 19.10 -9.74 16.25
C SER A 75 19.74 -10.97 16.92
N PRO A 76 21.08 -11.04 17.11
CA PRO A 76 21.76 -12.29 17.48
C PRO A 76 21.21 -13.00 18.73
N TRP A 77 20.55 -12.26 19.62
CA TRP A 77 19.87 -12.81 20.79
C TRP A 77 18.64 -13.66 20.44
N LEU A 78 17.90 -13.29 19.38
CA LEU A 78 16.67 -13.95 18.94
C LEU A 78 16.98 -15.29 18.23
N GLN A 79 18.03 -15.31 17.41
CA GLN A 79 18.50 -16.54 16.74
C GLN A 79 18.87 -17.63 17.75
N ARG A 80 19.59 -17.25 18.83
CA ARG A 80 19.98 -18.18 19.91
C ARG A 80 18.79 -18.76 20.69
N TYR A 81 17.68 -18.02 20.77
CA TYR A 81 16.51 -18.43 21.54
C TYR A 81 15.62 -19.42 20.78
N LEU A 82 15.53 -19.27 19.47
CA LEU A 82 14.70 -20.12 18.61
C LEU A 82 15.35 -21.48 18.26
N SER A 83 16.67 -21.61 18.39
CA SER A 83 17.43 -22.81 18.02
C SER A 83 17.58 -23.84 19.15
N ARG A 84 16.55 -24.06 19.97
CA ARG A 84 16.59 -25.03 21.07
C ARG A 84 16.13 -26.43 20.66
#